data_AF-A0A497NGF7-F1
#
_entry.id   AF-A0A497NGF7-F1
#
_cell.length_a   1.000
_cell.length_b   1.000
_cell.length_c   1.000
_cell.angle_alpha   90.00
_cell.angle_beta   90.00
_cell.angle_gamma   90.00
#
_symmetry.space_group_name_H-M   'P 1'
#
loop_
_entity.id
_entity.type
_entity.pdbx_description
1 polymer ?
#
loop_
_entity_poly.entity_id
_entity_poly.type
_entity_poly.pdbx_seq_one_letter_code
_entity_poly.pdbx_strand_id
1 'polypeptide(L)'
;MKLEKTKTLVIIFTILTLIALLTLYTVHQNPIEETITNTLCTYKSTATYNYTAMLQTPNLIYNNKTTLKPDEGTIYTKITRQINLTLTYNFQTTLQSNATI
;
A
#
# COMPACT_ATOMS: atom_id res chain seq x y z
N MET A 1 64.50 -7.66 29.17
CA MET A 1 63.96 -8.86 28.47
C MET A 1 62.45 -9.08 28.65
N LYS A 2 61.87 -8.89 29.85
CA LYS A 2 60.41 -9.09 30.09
C LYS A 2 59.52 -8.08 29.33
N LEU A 3 59.93 -6.81 29.29
CA LEU A 3 59.17 -5.71 28.67
C LEU A 3 59.04 -5.87 27.14
N GLU A 4 60.09 -6.35 26.46
CA GLU A 4 60.07 -6.54 25.00
C GLU A 4 59.15 -7.68 24.57
N LYS A 5 59.14 -8.80 25.31
CA LYS A 5 58.22 -9.92 25.05
C LYS A 5 56.76 -9.51 25.24
N THR A 6 56.47 -8.72 26.27
CA THR A 6 55.12 -8.17 26.49
C THR A 6 54.73 -7.22 25.36
N LYS A 7 55.64 -6.36 24.89
CA LYS A 7 55.39 -5.45 23.75
C LYS A 7 55.08 -6.22 22.46
N THR A 8 55.84 -7.27 22.15
CA THR A 8 55.58 -8.15 21.00
C THR A 8 54.21 -8.83 21.13
N LEU A 9 53.86 -9.33 22.32
CA LEU A 9 52.57 -9.96 22.57
C LEU A 9 51.40 -8.98 22.38
N VAL A 10 51.53 -7.75 22.87
CA VAL A 10 50.53 -6.69 22.70
C VAL A 10 50.36 -6.32 21.23
N ILE A 11 51.45 -6.22 20.46
CA ILE A 11 51.39 -5.95 19.02
C ILE A 11 50.62 -7.07 18.29
N ILE A 12 50.95 -8.33 18.57
CA ILE A 12 50.27 -9.47 17.96
C ILE A 12 48.78 -9.48 18.33
N PHE A 13 48.45 -9.25 19.60
CA PHE A 13 47.06 -9.19 20.07
C PHE A 13 46.28 -8.06 19.39
N THR A 14 46.91 -6.90 19.20
CA THR A 14 46.29 -5.74 18.53
C THR A 14 46.03 -6.03 17.05
N ILE A 15 46.95 -6.72 16.37
CA ILE A 15 46.77 -7.13 14.97
C ILE A 15 45.63 -8.15 14.85
N LEU A 16 45.59 -9.15 15.73
CA LEU A 16 44.54 -10.17 15.73
C LEU A 16 43.15 -9.59 16.02
N THR A 17 43.05 -8.65 16.95
CA THR A 17 41.79 -7.96 17.25
C THR A 17 41.32 -7.09 16.08
N LEU A 18 42.25 -6.42 15.38
CA LEU A 18 41.90 -5.67 14.16
C LEU A 18 41.36 -6.58 13.06
N ILE A 19 41.98 -7.74 12.84
CA ILE A 19 41.50 -8.74 11.87
C ILE A 19 40.10 -9.24 12.25
N ALA A 20 39.88 -9.57 13.53
CA ALA A 20 38.58 -10.04 14.01
C ALA A 20 37.48 -9.00 13.80
N LEU A 21 37.75 -7.72 14.09
CA LEU A 21 36.81 -6.62 13.86
C LEU A 21 36.47 -6.46 12.38
N LEU A 22 37.47 -6.55 11.49
CA LEU A 22 37.24 -6.50 10.04
C LEU A 22 36.36 -7.67 9.55
N THR A 23 36.61 -8.89 10.05
CA THR A 23 35.77 -10.05 9.69
C THR A 23 34.35 -9.94 10.20
N LEU A 24 34.15 -9.42 11.42
CA LEU A 24 32.82 -9.20 11.97
C LEU A 24 32.05 -8.15 11.16
N TYR A 25 32.73 -7.07 10.77
CA TYR A 25 32.16 -6.02 9.94
C TYR A 25 31.67 -6.57 8.59
N THR A 26 32.50 -7.36 7.90
CA THR A 26 32.12 -7.93 6.59
C THR A 26 30.99 -8.95 6.70
N VAL A 27 31.01 -9.82 7.71
CA VAL A 27 29.94 -10.81 7.94
C VAL A 27 28.63 -10.13 8.32
N HIS A 28 28.67 -9.06 9.12
CA HIS A 28 27.45 -8.34 9.51
C HIS A 28 26.83 -7.54 8.36
N GLN A 29 27.65 -7.04 7.44
CA GLN A 29 27.16 -6.31 6.26
C GLN A 29 26.58 -7.21 5.18
N ASN A 30 26.97 -8.48 5.15
CA ASN A 30 26.44 -9.43 4.21
C ASN A 30 25.18 -10.07 4.81
N PRO A 31 23.98 -9.73 4.32
CA PRO A 31 22.77 -10.43 4.75
C PRO A 31 22.91 -11.92 4.45
N ILE A 32 22.79 -12.76 5.49
CA ILE A 32 22.91 -14.23 5.39
C ILE A 32 21.65 -14.82 4.75
N GLU A 33 20.53 -14.10 4.80
CA GLU A 33 19.24 -14.56 4.32
C GLU A 33 18.78 -13.72 3.14
N GLU A 34 18.53 -14.37 2.01
CA GLU A 34 17.81 -13.78 0.89
C GLU A 34 16.31 -13.89 1.19
N THR A 35 15.66 -12.76 1.48
CA THR A 35 14.20 -12.73 1.60
C THR A 35 13.56 -12.80 0.21
N ILE A 36 13.17 -14.00 -0.22
CA ILE A 36 12.43 -14.20 -1.46
C ILE A 36 10.94 -13.99 -1.19
N THR A 37 10.41 -12.84 -1.61
CA THR A 37 8.98 -12.57 -1.57
C THR A 37 8.30 -13.20 -2.78
N ASN A 38 7.60 -14.32 -2.58
CA ASN A 38 6.77 -14.93 -3.61
C ASN A 38 5.33 -14.41 -3.51
N THR A 39 4.89 -13.63 -4.50
CA THR A 39 3.51 -13.18 -4.59
C THR A 39 2.59 -14.36 -4.92
N LEU A 40 1.78 -14.79 -3.95
CA LEU A 40 0.87 -15.93 -4.12
C LEU A 40 -0.34 -15.59 -5.00
N CYS A 41 -0.87 -14.37 -4.90
CA CYS A 41 -2.00 -13.91 -5.68
C CYS A 41 -1.96 -12.39 -5.79
N THR A 42 -2.29 -11.85 -6.95
CA THR A 42 -2.64 -10.43 -7.07
C THR A 42 -4.14 -10.31 -7.26
N TYR A 43 -4.72 -9.24 -6.73
CA TYR A 43 -6.12 -8.92 -6.91
C TYR A 43 -6.26 -7.50 -7.43
N LYS A 44 -7.32 -7.27 -8.19
CA LYS A 44 -7.75 -5.96 -8.67
C LYS A 44 -9.21 -5.78 -8.31
N SER A 45 -9.49 -4.72 -7.56
CA SER A 45 -10.83 -4.34 -7.14
C SER A 45 -11.16 -3.00 -7.80
N THR A 46 -12.20 -2.97 -8.61
CA THR A 46 -12.67 -1.75 -9.29
C THR A 46 -14.16 -1.58 -9.06
N ALA A 47 -14.56 -0.37 -8.69
CA ALA A 47 -15.95 0.01 -8.51
C ALA A 47 -16.24 1.23 -9.40
N THR A 48 -17.28 1.14 -10.23
CA THR A 48 -17.81 2.28 -10.97
C THR A 48 -19.26 2.48 -10.56
N TYR A 49 -19.68 3.74 -10.43
CA TYR A 49 -21.06 4.05 -10.08
C TYR A 49 -21.64 5.08 -11.03
N ASN A 50 -22.94 5.00 -11.24
CA ASN A 50 -23.73 6.00 -11.92
C ASN A 50 -24.98 6.28 -11.07
N TYR A 51 -25.53 7.49 -11.17
CA TYR A 51 -26.74 7.83 -10.44
C TYR A 51 -27.68 8.73 -11.25
N THR A 52 -28.93 8.81 -10.80
CA THR A 52 -29.88 9.85 -11.20
C THR A 52 -30.64 10.29 -9.97
N ALA A 53 -30.43 11.54 -9.57
CA ALA A 53 -31.13 12.16 -8.45
C ALA A 53 -32.43 12.79 -8.95
N MET A 54 -33.54 12.46 -8.30
CA MET A 54 -34.85 13.05 -8.57
C MET A 54 -35.10 14.21 -7.60
N LEU A 55 -35.30 15.39 -8.14
CA LEU A 55 -35.46 16.63 -7.39
C LEU A 55 -36.93 16.87 -7.05
N GLN A 56 -37.19 17.50 -5.91
CA GLN A 56 -38.51 17.99 -5.54
C GLN A 56 -38.90 19.12 -6.49
N THR A 57 -40.11 19.08 -7.04
CA THR A 57 -40.66 20.17 -7.85
C THR A 57 -41.66 21.01 -7.05
N PRO A 58 -41.62 22.35 -7.18
CA PRO A 58 -40.71 23.16 -8.00
C PRO A 58 -39.29 23.28 -7.41
N ASN A 59 -38.27 23.45 -8.27
CA ASN A 59 -36.87 23.55 -7.85
C ASN A 59 -36.17 24.77 -8.47
N LEU A 60 -36.08 25.86 -7.71
CA LEU A 60 -35.47 27.09 -8.21
C LEU A 60 -33.95 26.99 -8.37
N ILE A 61 -33.27 26.13 -7.61
CA ILE A 61 -31.80 26.01 -7.64
C ILE A 61 -31.32 25.47 -9.00
N TYR A 62 -32.13 24.64 -9.65
CA TYR A 62 -31.81 24.04 -10.95
C TYR A 62 -32.83 24.41 -12.03
N ASN A 63 -33.38 25.62 -11.99
CA ASN A 63 -34.30 26.14 -13.03
C ASN A 63 -35.47 25.18 -13.33
N ASN A 64 -36.10 24.65 -12.28
CA ASN A 64 -37.20 23.69 -12.31
C ASN A 64 -36.88 22.33 -12.96
N LYS A 65 -35.60 21.94 -13.06
CA LYS A 65 -35.22 20.57 -13.39
C LYS A 65 -35.77 19.57 -12.36
N THR A 66 -36.23 18.43 -12.86
CA THR A 66 -36.75 17.31 -12.07
C THR A 66 -35.70 16.25 -11.78
N THR A 67 -34.58 16.25 -12.51
CA THR A 67 -33.51 15.26 -12.36
C THR A 67 -32.13 15.88 -12.44
N LEU A 68 -31.16 15.27 -11.74
CA LEU A 68 -29.74 15.60 -11.79
C LEU A 68 -28.91 14.33 -12.01
N LYS A 69 -28.06 14.35 -13.03
CA LYS A 69 -27.07 13.30 -13.36
C LYS A 69 -25.67 13.68 -12.83
N PRO A 70 -24.71 12.74 -12.84
CA PRO A 70 -23.31 13.07 -12.62
C PRO A 70 -22.88 14.27 -13.48
N ASP A 71 -22.01 15.11 -12.92
CA ASP A 71 -21.45 16.29 -13.56
C ASP A 71 -22.45 17.42 -13.90
N GLU A 72 -23.73 17.29 -13.52
CA GLU A 72 -24.73 18.36 -13.69
C GLU A 72 -24.82 19.32 -12.49
N GLY A 73 -24.06 19.08 -11.42
CA GLY A 73 -23.95 19.94 -10.25
C GLY A 73 -23.92 19.19 -8.92
N THR A 74 -23.84 19.93 -7.82
CA THR A 74 -23.89 19.37 -6.45
C THR A 74 -25.27 18.77 -6.16
N ILE A 75 -25.38 17.67 -5.42
CA ILE A 75 -26.68 17.17 -4.97
C ILE A 75 -27.01 17.79 -3.60
N TYR A 76 -28.11 18.55 -3.52
CA TYR A 76 -28.65 19.02 -2.23
C TYR A 76 -29.71 18.03 -1.72
N THR A 77 -29.41 17.31 -0.65
CA THR A 77 -30.28 16.26 -0.11
C THR A 77 -31.66 16.77 0.30
N LYS A 78 -31.77 18.01 0.82
CA LYS A 78 -33.05 18.62 1.22
C LYS A 78 -34.06 18.76 0.09
N ILE A 79 -33.59 18.95 -1.16
CA ILE A 79 -34.44 19.10 -2.35
C ILE A 79 -34.42 17.85 -3.24
N THR A 80 -33.83 16.75 -2.77
CA THR A 80 -33.75 15.49 -3.51
C THR A 80 -34.73 14.50 -2.89
N ARG A 81 -35.68 13.98 -3.69
CA ARG A 81 -36.66 12.98 -3.24
C ARG A 81 -36.07 11.58 -3.19
N GLN A 82 -35.30 11.24 -4.21
CA GLN A 82 -34.81 9.88 -4.43
C GLN A 82 -33.52 9.95 -5.24
N ILE A 83 -32.63 8.99 -5.02
CA ILE A 83 -31.44 8.80 -5.84
C ILE A 83 -31.46 7.35 -6.33
N ASN A 84 -31.56 7.17 -7.63
CA ASN A 84 -31.35 5.86 -8.25
C ASN A 84 -29.87 5.69 -8.49
N LEU A 85 -29.24 4.78 -7.77
CA LEU A 85 -27.81 4.47 -7.88
C LEU A 85 -27.64 3.11 -8.56
N THR A 86 -26.67 3.01 -9.46
CA THR A 86 -26.18 1.75 -9.98
C THR A 86 -24.69 1.66 -9.68
N LEU A 87 -24.31 0.63 -8.94
CA LEU A 87 -22.91 0.30 -8.64
C LEU A 87 -22.53 -0.94 -9.44
N THR A 88 -21.49 -0.82 -10.26
CA THR A 88 -20.85 -1.95 -10.92
C THR A 88 -19.54 -2.24 -10.20
N TYR A 89 -19.48 -3.40 -9.57
CA TYR A 89 -18.29 -3.87 -8.88
C TYR A 89 -17.64 -5.00 -9.68
N ASN A 90 -16.33 -4.90 -9.87
CA ASN A 90 -15.54 -5.91 -10.55
C ASN A 90 -14.34 -6.28 -9.69
N PHE A 91 -14.26 -7.57 -9.36
CA PHE A 91 -13.19 -8.16 -8.57
C PHE A 91 -12.50 -9.23 -9.41
N GLN A 92 -11.20 -9.07 -9.58
CA GLN A 92 -10.37 -9.95 -10.40
C GLN A 92 -9.20 -10.44 -9.56
N THR A 93 -8.87 -11.71 -9.72
CA THR A 93 -7.72 -12.36 -9.07
C THR A 93 -6.92 -13.10 -10.12
N THR A 94 -5.59 -13.19 -9.95
CA THR A 94 -4.74 -13.95 -10.89
C THR A 94 -4.88 -15.45 -10.74
N LEU A 95 -5.34 -15.92 -9.59
CA LEU A 95 -5.68 -17.32 -9.35
C LEU A 95 -7.17 -17.51 -9.50
N GLN A 96 -7.58 -18.55 -10.23
CA GLN A 96 -8.98 -18.93 -10.34
C GLN A 96 -9.45 -19.47 -8.98
N SER A 97 -10.03 -18.59 -8.17
CA SER A 97 -10.69 -18.93 -6.92
C SER A 97 -12.17 -19.18 -7.20
N ASN A 98 -12.70 -20.33 -6.77
CA ASN A 98 -14.14 -20.57 -6.68
C ASN A 98 -14.70 -19.73 -5.51
N ALA A 99 -14.75 -18.41 -5.68
CA ALA A 99 -15.35 -17.52 -4.72
C ALA A 99 -16.82 -17.29 -5.09
N THR A 100 -17.72 -17.86 -4.29
CA THR A 100 -19.15 -17.51 -4.32
C THR A 100 -19.30 -16.15 -3.66
N ILE A 101 -19.80 -15.16 -4.42
CA ILE A 101 -20.18 -13.84 -3.92
C ILE A 101 -21.46 -13.96 -3.09
#